data_AF-A0A5J9UBB4-F1
#
_entry.id   AF-A0A5J9UBB4-F1
#
_cell.length_a   1.000
_cell.length_b   1.000
_cell.length_c   1.000
_cell.angle_alpha   90.00
_cell.angle_beta   90.00
_cell.angle_gamma   90.00
#
_symmetry.space_group_name_H-M   'P 1'
#
loop_
_entity.id
_entity.type
_entity.pdbx_description
1 polymer ?
#
loop_
_entity_poly.entity_id
_entity_poly.type
_entity_poly.pdbx_seq_one_letter_code
_entity_poly.pdbx_strand_id
1 'polypeptide(L)'
;MVPCYIGSVSEKSIGLFLRYAFTSRYKDILSKSHSSSLMIVPKFVPRLTKEETQVFESARESMTAFKKWRVGGVRMQKASILGRKRKTKLPDGPSTP
;
A
#
# COMPACT_ATOMS: atom_id res chain seq x y z
N MET A 1 -34.27 -8.36 23.12
CA MET A 1 -34.07 -7.72 21.80
C MET A 1 -33.93 -6.23 22.08
N VAL A 2 -32.72 -5.67 22.06
CA VAL A 2 -32.51 -4.26 22.41
C VAL A 2 -32.72 -3.43 21.14
N PRO A 3 -33.70 -2.51 21.10
CA PRO A 3 -33.93 -1.68 19.92
C PRO A 3 -32.92 -0.53 19.92
N CYS A 4 -31.99 -0.56 18.96
CA CYS A 4 -31.12 0.58 18.67
C CYS A 4 -31.91 1.62 17.88
N TYR A 5 -32.31 2.70 18.56
CA TYR A 5 -32.79 3.91 17.92
C TYR A 5 -31.63 4.60 17.19
N ILE A 6 -31.57 4.45 15.87
CA ILE A 6 -30.78 5.36 15.03
C ILE A 6 -31.65 6.61 14.84
N GLY A 7 -31.63 7.48 15.85
CA GLY A 7 -32.18 8.82 15.77
C GLY A 7 -31.39 9.65 14.76
N SER A 8 -32.10 10.41 13.93
CA SER A 8 -31.63 11.22 12.82
C SER A 8 -30.25 11.86 13.04
N VAL A 9 -29.31 11.54 12.15
CA VAL A 9 -27.89 11.90 12.21
C VAL A 9 -27.69 13.41 11.97
N SER A 10 -27.86 14.20 13.03
CA SER A 10 -27.42 15.61 13.13
C SER A 10 -26.40 15.78 14.28
N GLU A 11 -26.03 14.68 14.93
CA GLU A 11 -25.23 14.69 16.15
C GLU A 11 -23.73 14.57 15.82
N LYS A 12 -22.92 15.47 16.42
CA LYS A 12 -21.45 15.50 16.35
C LYS A 12 -20.78 14.18 16.81
N SER A 13 -21.56 13.22 17.30
CA SER A 13 -21.15 11.92 17.80
C SER A 13 -20.93 10.86 16.71
N ILE A 14 -21.51 11.00 15.51
CA ILE A 14 -21.35 9.98 14.45
C ILE A 14 -19.89 9.82 14.02
N GLY A 15 -19.14 10.93 13.93
CA GLY A 15 -17.71 10.91 13.61
C GLY A 15 -16.88 10.20 14.68
N LEU A 16 -17.22 10.39 15.96
CA LEU A 16 -16.59 9.71 17.09
C LEU A 16 -16.88 8.21 17.05
N PHE A 17 -18.12 7.82 16.76
CA PHE A 17 -18.52 6.42 16.62
C PHE A 17 -17.78 5.72 15.49
N LEU A 18 -17.73 6.33 14.30
CA LEU A 18 -16.98 5.81 13.16
C LEU A 18 -15.51 5.66 13.50
N ARG A 19 -14.88 6.70 14.08
CA ARG A 19 -13.47 6.66 14.49
C ARG A 19 -13.21 5.51 15.47
N TYR A 20 -14.05 5.36 16.49
CA TYR A 20 -13.91 4.28 17.47
C TYR A 20 -14.05 2.90 16.82
N ALA A 21 -15.08 2.69 16.00
CA ALA A 21 -15.34 1.43 15.33
C ALA A 21 -14.20 1.04 14.37
N PHE A 22 -13.73 1.98 13.54
CA PHE A 22 -12.62 1.73 12.62
C PHE A 22 -11.29 1.52 13.36
N THR A 23 -10.98 2.34 14.38
CA THR A 23 -9.74 2.20 15.16
C THR A 23 -9.68 0.86 15.88
N SER A 24 -10.81 0.40 16.41
CA SER A 24 -10.92 -0.90 17.06
C SER A 24 -10.60 -2.04 16.08
N ARG A 25 -11.17 -2.02 14.88
CA ARG A 25 -10.97 -3.08 13.87
C ARG A 25 -9.63 -2.99 13.15
N TYR A 26 -8.98 -1.83 13.16
CA TYR A 26 -7.71 -1.59 12.47
C TYR A 26 -6.59 -2.54 12.90
N LYS A 27 -6.45 -2.82 14.21
CA LYS A 27 -5.41 -3.72 14.72
C LYS A 27 -5.58 -5.16 14.20
N ASP A 28 -6.82 -5.63 14.12
CA ASP A 28 -7.14 -6.99 13.64
C ASP A 28 -6.91 -7.10 12.12
N ILE A 29 -7.21 -6.05 11.36
CA ILE A 29 -6.93 -5.99 9.93
C ILE A 29 -5.42 -6.04 9.66
N LEU A 30 -4.63 -5.27 10.42
CA LEU A 30 -3.17 -5.27 10.29
C LEU A 30 -2.52 -6.60 10.68
N SER A 31 -2.98 -7.23 11.78
CA SER A 31 -2.42 -8.53 12.20
C SER A 31 -2.68 -9.60 11.13
N LYS A 32 -3.87 -9.59 10.52
CA LYS A 32 -4.24 -10.50 9.44
C LYS A 32 -3.49 -10.21 8.16
N SER A 33 -3.26 -8.95 7.78
CA SER A 33 -2.50 -8.61 6.56
C SER A 33 -1.06 -9.12 6.60
N HIS A 34 -0.43 -9.13 7.77
CA HIS A 34 0.92 -9.67 7.96
C HIS A 34 0.98 -11.20 7.95
N SER A 35 -0.09 -11.85 8.42
CA SER A 35 -0.19 -13.31 8.59
C SER A 35 -0.85 -14.02 7.40
N SER A 36 -1.52 -13.28 6.52
CA SER A 36 -2.26 -13.85 5.38
C SER A 36 -1.30 -14.41 4.33
N SER A 37 -1.45 -15.70 4.03
CA SER A 37 -0.79 -16.33 2.89
C SER A 37 -1.38 -15.83 1.58
N LEU A 38 -0.54 -15.66 0.55
CA LEU A 38 -0.96 -15.12 -0.76
C LEU A 38 -1.90 -16.06 -1.53
N MET A 39 -1.95 -17.33 -1.15
CA MET A 39 -2.55 -18.41 -1.95
C MET A 39 -4.03 -18.67 -1.64
N ILE A 40 -4.57 -18.13 -0.54
CA ILE A 40 -5.93 -18.43 -0.08
C ILE A 40 -6.62 -17.11 0.26
N VAL A 41 -7.78 -16.86 -0.37
CA VAL A 41 -8.64 -15.73 0.00
C VAL A 41 -9.09 -15.95 1.45
N PRO A 42 -8.68 -15.08 2.39
CA PRO A 42 -9.03 -15.29 3.78
C PRO A 42 -10.53 -15.19 3.99
N LYS A 43 -11.10 -16.11 4.79
CA LYS A 43 -12.55 -16.19 5.08
C LYS A 43 -13.15 -14.90 5.68
N PHE A 44 -12.32 -13.96 6.11
CA PHE A 44 -12.74 -12.67 6.67
C PHE A 44 -12.84 -11.55 5.63
N VAL A 45 -12.23 -11.69 4.45
CA VAL A 45 -12.27 -10.67 3.37
C VAL A 45 -13.71 -10.30 2.98
N PRO A 46 -14.66 -11.25 2.82
CA PRO A 46 -16.04 -10.91 2.48
C PRO A 46 -16.78 -10.10 3.55
N ARG A 47 -16.23 -10.00 4.78
CA ARG A 47 -16.83 -9.25 5.89
C ARG A 47 -16.24 -7.84 6.04
N LEU A 48 -15.20 -7.51 5.27
CA LEU A 48 -14.56 -6.20 5.31
C LEU A 48 -15.38 -5.19 4.54
N THR A 49 -15.39 -3.95 5.02
CA THR A 49 -15.84 -2.83 4.19
C THR A 49 -14.84 -2.56 3.06
N LYS A 50 -15.24 -1.71 2.10
CA LYS A 50 -14.37 -1.32 0.99
C LYS A 50 -13.09 -0.65 1.48
N GLU A 51 -13.22 0.24 2.47
CA GLU A 51 -12.12 0.98 3.08
C GLU A 51 -11.17 0.03 3.82
N GLU A 52 -11.73 -0.93 4.56
CA GLU A 52 -10.95 -1.93 5.30
C GLU A 52 -10.21 -2.89 4.35
N THR A 53 -10.84 -3.24 3.24
CA THR A 53 -10.22 -4.07 2.19
C THR A 53 -9.03 -3.36 1.56
N GLN A 54 -9.16 -2.06 1.27
CA GLN A 54 -8.07 -1.26 0.72
C GLN A 54 -6.89 -1.20 1.69
N VAL A 55 -7.14 -0.93 2.97
CA VAL A 55 -6.11 -0.93 4.01
C VAL A 55 -5.44 -2.30 4.13
N PHE A 56 -6.21 -3.38 4.10
CA PHE A 56 -5.70 -4.75 4.17
C PHE A 56 -4.74 -5.05 3.02
N GLU A 57 -5.14 -4.79 1.77
CA GLU A 57 -4.31 -5.07 0.59
C GLU A 57 -3.07 -4.17 0.56
N SER A 58 -3.18 -2.88 0.86
CA SER A 58 -2.02 -1.98 0.93
C SER A 58 -0.99 -2.41 1.98
N ALA A 59 -1.45 -2.84 3.17
CA ALA A 59 -0.56 -3.35 4.22
C ALA A 59 0.12 -4.66 3.80
N ARG A 60 -0.64 -5.56 3.17
CA ARG A 60 -0.13 -6.82 2.63
C ARG A 60 0.92 -6.59 1.55
N GLU A 61 0.65 -5.73 0.57
CA GLU A 61 1.60 -5.34 -0.48
C GLU A 61 2.88 -4.74 0.11
N SER A 62 2.76 -3.81 1.05
CA SER A 62 3.89 -3.22 1.76
C SER A 62 4.77 -4.27 2.44
N MET A 63 4.14 -5.24 3.12
CA MET A 63 4.85 -6.34 3.78
C MET A 63 5.53 -7.27 2.76
N THR A 64 4.91 -7.54 1.61
CA THR A 64 5.54 -8.32 0.55
C THR A 64 6.74 -7.61 -0.06
N ALA A 65 6.63 -6.30 -0.31
CA ALA A 65 7.74 -5.48 -0.79
C ALA A 65 8.88 -5.44 0.23
N PHE A 66 8.57 -5.26 1.51
CA PHE A 66 9.55 -5.28 2.59
C PHE A 66 10.27 -6.64 2.69
N LYS A 67 9.53 -7.75 2.62
CA LYS A 67 10.13 -9.10 2.63
C LYS A 67 11.03 -9.32 1.40
N LYS A 68 10.59 -8.91 0.21
CA LYS A 68 11.42 -8.94 -1.02
C LYS A 68 12.70 -8.11 -0.87
N TRP A 69 12.60 -6.92 -0.28
CA TRP A 69 13.75 -6.07 0.02
C TRP A 69 14.71 -6.72 1.02
N ARG A 70 14.19 -7.28 2.13
CA ARG A 70 14.96 -7.96 3.19
C ARG A 70 15.77 -9.16 2.69
N VAL A 71 15.22 -9.96 1.79
CA VAL A 71 15.91 -11.16 1.23
C VAL A 71 16.99 -10.77 0.21
N GLY A 72 17.13 -9.47 -0.10
CA GLY A 72 18.13 -8.99 -1.05
C GLY A 72 17.64 -8.98 -2.50
N GLY A 73 16.34 -8.75 -2.73
CA GLY A 73 15.80 -8.49 -4.07
C GLY A 73 16.56 -7.38 -4.80
N VAL A 74 16.54 -7.43 -6.14
CA VAL A 74 17.35 -6.64 -7.10
C VAL A 74 18.01 -5.41 -6.47
N ARG A 75 19.26 -5.57 -6.02
CA ARG A 75 20.10 -4.47 -5.52
C ARG A 75 20.13 -3.38 -6.60
N MET A 76 19.41 -2.28 -6.37
CA MET A 76 19.29 -1.11 -7.25
C MET A 76 19.25 -1.45 -8.75
N GLN A 77 18.05 -1.52 -9.34
CA GLN A 77 17.96 -1.57 -10.80
C GLN A 77 18.73 -0.39 -11.39
N LYS A 78 19.64 -0.69 -12.32
CA LYS A 78 20.44 0.32 -13.01
C LYS A 78 19.47 1.33 -13.64
N ALA A 79 19.47 2.56 -13.13
CA ALA A 79 18.66 3.62 -13.70
C ALA A 79 18.98 3.73 -15.20
N SER A 80 17.95 3.89 -16.04
CA SER A 80 18.10 3.95 -17.50
C SER A 80 19.14 5.00 -17.95
N ILE A 81 19.31 6.05 -17.15
CA ILE A 81 20.31 7.11 -17.33
C ILE A 81 21.77 6.64 -17.16
N LEU A 82 22.04 5.64 -16.32
CA LEU A 82 23.38 5.08 -16.10
C LEU A 82 23.80 4.12 -17.22
N GLY A 83 22.88 3.71 -18.10
CA GLY A 83 23.17 2.85 -19.25
C GLY A 83 23.65 3.61 -20.48
N ARG A 84 23.40 4.91 -20.55
CA ARG A 84 23.64 5.71 -21.75
C ARG A 84 25.03 6.35 -21.70
N LYS A 85 26.02 5.72 -22.33
CA LYS A 85 27.32 6.35 -22.62
C LYS A 85 27.05 7.64 -23.41
N ARG A 86 27.40 8.81 -22.86
CA ARG A 86 27.33 10.09 -23.60
C ARG A 86 28.18 9.95 -24.86
N LYS A 87 27.58 10.21 -26.03
CA LYS A 87 28.34 10.44 -27.27
C LYS A 87 29.01 11.80 -27.10
N THR A 88 30.31 11.81 -26.84
CA THR A 88 31.12 13.02 -26.98
C THR A 88 31.05 13.40 -28.47
N LYS A 89 30.35 14.49 -28.77
CA LYS A 89 30.53 15.17 -30.05
C LYS A 89 31.94 15.76 -29.98
N LEU A 90 32.91 15.10 -30.61
CA LEU A 90 34.18 15.74 -30.90
C LEU A 90 33.83 16.98 -31.75
N PRO A 91 34.33 18.19 -31.43
CA PRO A 91 34.22 19.29 -32.36
C PRO A 91 34.98 18.89 -33.62
N ASP A 92 34.30 18.92 -34.78
CA ASP A 92 34.96 18.79 -36.07
C ASP A 92 36.08 19.84 -36.12
N GLY A 93 37.31 19.37 -36.25
CA GLY A 93 38.50 20.21 -36.33
C GLY A 93 38.43 21.13 -37.55
N PRO A 94 39.16 22.26 -37.51
CA PRO A 94 38.99 23.32 -38.50
C PRO A 94 39.36 22.83 -39.90
N SER A 95 38.43 23.01 -40.83
CA SER A 95 38.68 22.99 -42.26
C SER A 95 39.88 23.89 -42.56
N THR A 96 40.87 23.33 -43.23
CA THR A 96 42.08 24.04 -43.68
C THR A 96 42.38 23.64 -45.12
N PRO A 97 43.01 24.53 -45.90
CA PRO A 97 42.71 25.94 -46.16
C PRO A 97 41.82 26.14 -47.40
#